data_AF-A0A1Y3KPE0-F1
#
_entry.id   AF-A0A1Y3KPE0-F1
#
_cell.length_a   1.000
_cell.length_b   1.000
_cell.length_c   1.000
_cell.angle_alpha   90.00
_cell.angle_beta   90.00
_cell.angle_gamma   90.00
#
_symmetry.space_group_name_H-M   'P 1'
#
loop_
_entity.id
_entity.type
_entity.pdbx_description
1 polymer ?
#
loop_
_entity_poly.entity_id
_entity_poly.type
_entity_poly.pdbx_seq_one_letter_code
_entity_poly.pdbx_strand_id
1 'polypeptide(L)'
;MLLGVVNNTTHNYLTYSHQVRVKNAEVSIYKETWGKLDTALDDTARLSSLYTTYYASRDEELVLKAEESIISCMDWLRKNRPFYYSDAFYDKCSQICTQARQETRAFRACIEAKKMEEATIGKKGSLINHMEFYKKIYNYEMAQKEMVQNVKAMRREYDAVCAEIRTRIG
;
A
#
# COMPACT_ATOMS: atom_id res chain seq x y z
N MET A 1 -13.98 -45.53 35.67
CA MET A 1 -13.93 -45.33 34.20
C MET A 1 -14.62 -44.05 33.71
N LEU A 2 -15.67 -43.52 34.37
CA LEU A 2 -16.36 -42.28 33.95
C LEU A 2 -15.51 -41.00 34.03
N LEU A 3 -14.66 -40.86 35.05
CA LEU A 3 -13.81 -39.67 35.23
C LEU A 3 -12.80 -39.47 34.09
N GLY A 4 -12.24 -40.55 33.53
CA GLY A 4 -11.29 -40.47 32.41
C GLY A 4 -11.95 -40.00 31.10
N VAL A 5 -13.20 -40.41 30.87
CA VAL A 5 -13.98 -39.97 29.70
C VAL A 5 -14.36 -38.50 29.82
N VAL A 6 -14.85 -38.06 31.00
CA VAL A 6 -15.21 -36.66 31.27
C VAL A 6 -13.99 -35.74 31.16
N ASN A 7 -12.85 -36.13 31.73
CA ASN A 7 -11.64 -35.31 31.66
C ASN A 7 -11.12 -35.19 30.22
N ASN A 8 -11.23 -36.26 29.43
CA ASN A 8 -10.83 -36.25 28.03
C ASN A 8 -11.78 -35.40 27.16
N THR A 9 -13.10 -35.46 27.36
CA THR A 9 -14.05 -34.59 26.64
C THR A 9 -13.91 -33.13 27.03
N THR A 10 -13.70 -32.81 28.32
CA THR A 10 -13.45 -31.43 28.76
C THR A 10 -12.15 -30.90 28.17
N HIS A 11 -11.07 -31.69 28.18
CA HIS A 11 -9.81 -31.32 27.55
C HIS A 11 -9.98 -31.09 26.05
N ASN A 12 -10.64 -32.01 25.33
CA ASN A 12 -10.89 -31.88 23.90
C ASN A 12 -11.74 -30.64 23.57
N TYR A 13 -12.75 -30.34 24.38
CA TYR A 13 -13.59 -29.15 24.19
C TYR A 13 -12.82 -27.85 24.43
N LEU A 14 -11.98 -27.79 25.48
CA LEU A 14 -11.15 -26.62 25.77
C LEU A 14 -10.09 -26.41 24.68
N THR A 15 -9.42 -27.48 24.25
CA THR A 15 -8.45 -27.45 23.15
C THR A 15 -9.10 -27.01 21.85
N TYR A 16 -10.26 -27.58 21.49
CA TYR A 16 -11.02 -27.18 20.31
C TYR A 16 -11.46 -25.71 20.37
N SER A 17 -12.03 -25.26 21.50
CA SER A 17 -12.46 -23.88 21.68
C SER A 17 -11.30 -22.90 21.57
N HIS A 18 -10.13 -23.27 22.10
CA HIS A 18 -8.91 -22.49 21.97
C HIS A 18 -8.44 -22.42 20.51
N GLN A 19 -8.38 -23.55 19.81
CA GLN A 19 -8.01 -23.62 18.39
C GLN A 19 -8.93 -22.77 17.52
N VAL A 20 -10.24 -22.81 17.75
CA VAL A 20 -11.22 -21.96 17.04
C VAL A 20 -10.96 -20.47 17.30
N ARG A 21 -10.68 -20.08 18.56
CA ARG A 21 -10.35 -18.67 18.88
C ARG A 21 -9.07 -18.21 18.19
N VAL A 22 -8.02 -19.02 18.19
CA VAL A 22 -6.75 -18.70 17.52
C VAL A 22 -6.98 -18.56 16.01
N LYS A 23 -7.73 -19.48 15.39
CA LYS A 23 -8.03 -19.41 13.96
C LYS A 23 -8.85 -18.18 13.59
N ASN A 24 -9.83 -17.79 14.40
CA ASN A 24 -10.61 -16.57 14.17
C ASN A 24 -9.75 -15.31 14.27
N ALA A 25 -8.83 -15.26 15.25
CA ALA A 25 -7.89 -14.15 15.38
C ALA A 25 -6.95 -14.06 14.17
N GLU A 26 -6.43 -15.20 13.71
CA GLU A 26 -5.61 -15.30 12.49
C GLU A 26 -6.35 -14.77 11.26
N VAL A 27 -7.57 -15.26 11.01
CA VAL A 27 -8.38 -14.81 9.87
C VAL A 27 -8.64 -13.30 9.92
N SER A 28 -8.89 -12.75 11.10
CA SER A 28 -9.08 -11.31 11.29
C SER A 28 -7.81 -10.52 10.89
N ILE A 29 -6.64 -10.98 11.31
CA ILE A 29 -5.36 -10.34 10.99
C ILE A 29 -5.10 -10.35 9.48
N TYR A 30 -5.37 -11.46 8.80
CA TYR A 30 -5.21 -11.55 7.35
C TYR A 30 -6.21 -10.67 6.58
N LYS A 31 -7.47 -10.59 7.04
CA LYS A 31 -8.47 -9.67 6.46
C LYS A 31 -8.07 -8.20 6.61
N GLU A 32 -7.63 -7.80 7.81
CA GLU A 32 -7.16 -6.44 8.06
C GLU A 32 -5.89 -6.13 7.25
N THR A 33 -4.95 -7.08 7.16
CA THR A 33 -3.73 -6.93 6.34
C THR A 33 -4.09 -6.68 4.88
N TRP A 34 -5.05 -7.43 4.34
CA TRP A 34 -5.58 -7.20 2.99
C TRP A 34 -6.13 -5.78 2.85
N GLY A 35 -7.06 -5.36 3.72
CA GLY A 35 -7.67 -4.03 3.65
C GLY A 35 -6.64 -2.88 3.71
N LYS A 36 -5.59 -3.04 4.54
CA LYS A 36 -4.51 -2.05 4.65
C LYS A 36 -3.65 -1.98 3.39
N LEU A 37 -3.28 -3.12 2.82
CA LEU A 37 -2.50 -3.18 1.57
C LEU A 37 -3.29 -2.61 0.40
N ASP A 38 -4.57 -2.96 0.29
CA ASP A 38 -5.47 -2.46 -0.75
C ASP A 38 -5.56 -0.93 -0.71
N THR A 39 -5.80 -0.38 0.49
CA THR A 39 -5.88 1.07 0.70
C THR A 39 -4.57 1.77 0.33
N ALA A 40 -3.43 1.25 0.79
CA ALA A 40 -2.13 1.83 0.51
C ALA A 40 -1.81 1.83 -1.00
N LEU A 41 -2.12 0.72 -1.69
CA LEU A 41 -1.89 0.60 -3.12
C LEU A 41 -2.82 1.52 -3.93
N ASP A 42 -4.11 1.57 -3.59
CA ASP A 42 -5.09 2.40 -4.30
C ASP A 42 -4.81 3.90 -4.13
N ASP A 43 -4.50 4.35 -2.90
CA ASP A 43 -4.15 5.75 -2.66
C ASP A 43 -2.86 6.13 -3.40
N THR A 44 -1.88 5.22 -3.47
CA THR A 44 -0.64 5.41 -4.25
C THR A 44 -0.93 5.47 -5.75
N ALA A 45 -1.72 4.53 -6.28
CA ALA A 45 -2.05 4.45 -7.70
C ALA A 45 -2.76 5.71 -8.22
N ARG A 46 -3.59 6.35 -7.38
CA ARG A 46 -4.31 7.60 -7.73
C ARG A 46 -3.35 8.73 -8.13
N LEU A 47 -2.16 8.79 -7.52
CA LEU A 47 -1.17 9.84 -7.79
C LEU A 47 -0.66 9.83 -9.25
N SER A 48 -0.67 8.67 -9.92
CA SER A 48 -0.23 8.54 -11.32
C SER A 48 -0.97 9.49 -12.26
N SER A 49 -2.26 9.70 -12.03
CA SER A 49 -3.10 10.57 -12.85
C SER A 49 -2.78 12.06 -12.68
N LEU A 50 -2.07 12.43 -11.63
CA LEU A 50 -1.78 13.81 -11.28
C LEU A 50 -0.44 14.29 -11.85
N TYR A 51 0.47 13.43 -12.30
CA TYR A 51 1.80 13.86 -12.77
C TYR A 51 1.76 14.95 -13.84
N THR A 52 0.81 14.87 -14.77
CA THR A 52 0.71 15.78 -15.92
C THR A 52 -0.28 16.92 -15.70
N THR A 53 -0.77 17.12 -14.48
CA THR A 53 -1.68 18.22 -14.13
C THR A 53 -0.92 19.41 -13.57
N TYR A 54 -1.50 20.61 -13.69
CA TYR A 54 -1.00 21.78 -12.97
C TYR A 54 -1.04 21.59 -11.46
N TYR A 55 -0.18 22.32 -10.75
CA TYR A 55 -0.18 22.33 -9.30
C TYR A 55 -1.54 22.76 -8.75
N ALA A 56 -2.02 21.96 -7.79
CA ALA A 56 -3.20 22.24 -6.98
C ALA A 56 -2.92 21.81 -5.54
N SER A 57 -3.45 22.54 -4.55
CA SER A 57 -3.29 22.20 -3.12
C SER A 57 -3.78 20.79 -2.78
N ARG A 58 -4.76 20.28 -3.55
CA ARG A 58 -5.27 18.90 -3.42
C ARG A 58 -4.19 17.84 -3.70
N ASP A 59 -3.17 18.13 -4.50
CA ASP A 59 -2.08 17.19 -4.76
C ASP A 59 -1.31 16.89 -3.45
N GLU A 60 -1.14 17.90 -2.59
CA GLU A 60 -0.51 17.74 -1.27
C GLU A 60 -1.38 16.90 -0.32
N GLU A 61 -2.70 17.14 -0.33
CA GLU A 61 -3.64 16.35 0.49
C GLU A 61 -3.64 14.88 0.07
N LEU A 62 -3.60 14.61 -1.24
CA LEU A 62 -3.62 13.24 -1.78
C LEU A 62 -2.30 12.51 -1.53
N VAL A 63 -1.15 13.17 -1.66
CA VAL A 63 0.13 12.55 -1.34
C VAL A 63 0.27 12.27 0.16
N LEU A 64 -0.19 13.20 1.01
CA LEU A 64 -0.18 13.01 2.46
C LEU A 64 -1.06 11.82 2.85
N LYS A 65 -2.27 11.73 2.28
CA LYS A 65 -3.16 10.60 2.51
C LYS A 65 -2.50 9.27 2.11
N ALA A 66 -1.86 9.22 0.94
CA ALA A 66 -1.16 8.01 0.50
C ALA A 66 -0.03 7.61 1.48
N GLU A 67 0.74 8.58 1.96
CA GLU A 67 1.80 8.34 2.96
C GLU A 67 1.23 7.82 4.28
N GLU A 68 0.13 8.40 4.77
CA GLU A 68 -0.56 7.95 5.98
C GLU A 68 -1.07 6.50 5.83
N SER A 69 -1.68 6.17 4.69
CA SER A 69 -2.12 4.81 4.36
C SER A 69 -0.96 3.81 4.36
N ILE A 70 0.18 4.18 3.77
CA ILE A 70 1.40 3.34 3.74
C ILE A 70 1.96 3.15 5.16
N ILE A 71 2.08 4.22 5.94
CA ILE A 71 2.57 4.16 7.33
C ILE A 71 1.65 3.29 8.18
N SER A 72 0.33 3.47 8.05
CA SER A 72 -0.67 2.67 8.76
C SER A 72 -0.53 1.18 8.42
N CYS A 73 -0.33 0.85 7.14
CA CYS A 73 -0.11 -0.52 6.71
C CYS A 73 1.18 -1.12 7.28
N MET A 74 2.31 -0.40 7.17
CA MET A 74 3.59 -0.83 7.71
C MET A 74 3.57 -1.05 9.22
N ASP A 75 2.91 -0.16 9.96
CA ASP A 75 2.75 -0.30 11.41
C ASP A 75 1.88 -1.50 11.76
N TRP A 76 0.81 -1.75 10.99
CA TRP A 76 -0.04 -2.93 11.17
C TRP A 76 0.74 -4.22 10.95
N LEU A 77 1.48 -4.31 9.84
CA LEU A 77 2.33 -5.47 9.52
C LEU A 77 3.34 -5.73 10.65
N ARG A 78 4.04 -4.68 11.12
CA ARG A 78 5.05 -4.82 12.18
C ARG A 78 4.45 -5.31 13.49
N LYS A 79 3.30 -4.76 13.91
CA LYS A 79 2.63 -5.15 15.17
C LYS A 79 2.09 -6.58 15.13
N ASN A 80 1.67 -7.03 13.95
CA ASN A 80 1.09 -8.35 13.77
C ASN A 80 2.08 -9.40 13.25
N ARG A 81 3.39 -9.07 13.17
CA ARG A 81 4.43 -9.99 12.71
C ARG A 81 4.36 -11.40 13.32
N PRO A 82 4.13 -11.57 14.65
CA PRO A 82 4.05 -12.89 15.26
C PRO A 82 2.89 -13.77 14.77
N PHE A 83 1.89 -13.19 14.11
CA PHE A 83 0.72 -13.91 13.60
C PHE A 83 0.84 -14.32 12.14
N TYR A 84 1.90 -13.88 11.44
CA TYR A 84 2.19 -14.35 10.09
C TYR A 84 3.03 -15.62 10.17
N TYR A 85 2.51 -16.71 9.60
CA TYR A 85 3.19 -18.02 9.57
C TYR A 85 4.34 -18.11 8.56
N SER A 86 4.49 -17.09 7.71
CA SER A 86 5.44 -17.06 6.61
C SER A 86 6.18 -15.73 6.63
N ASP A 87 7.48 -15.76 6.91
CA ASP A 87 8.34 -14.58 6.76
C ASP A 87 8.29 -14.06 5.31
N ALA A 88 8.21 -14.95 4.32
CA ALA A 88 8.09 -14.58 2.92
C ALA A 88 6.79 -13.81 2.61
N PHE A 89 5.68 -14.12 3.31
CA PHE A 89 4.44 -13.34 3.18
C PHE A 89 4.63 -11.94 3.74
N TYR A 90 5.18 -11.83 4.95
CA TYR A 90 5.45 -10.55 5.59
C TYR A 90 6.39 -9.68 4.74
N ASP A 91 7.46 -10.26 4.23
CA ASP A 91 8.45 -9.56 3.42
C ASP A 91 7.85 -9.02 2.12
N LYS A 92 7.00 -9.80 1.44
CA LYS A 92 6.25 -9.31 0.26
C LYS A 92 5.33 -8.15 0.61
N CYS A 93 4.55 -8.26 1.69
CA CYS A 93 3.68 -7.17 2.13
C CYS A 93 4.48 -5.89 2.43
N SER A 94 5.60 -6.04 3.14
CA SER A 94 6.52 -4.95 3.49
C SER A 94 7.16 -4.32 2.25
N GLN A 95 7.52 -5.15 1.26
CA GLN A 95 8.10 -4.70 0.01
C GLN A 95 7.11 -3.86 -0.81
N ILE A 96 5.84 -4.28 -0.91
CA ILE A 96 4.79 -3.50 -1.58
C ILE A 96 4.68 -2.10 -0.95
N CYS A 97 4.63 -2.02 0.37
CA CYS A 97 4.60 -0.74 1.09
C CYS A 97 5.86 0.11 0.86
N THR A 98 7.02 -0.55 0.75
CA THR A 98 8.29 0.14 0.49
C THR A 98 8.33 0.73 -0.91
N GLN A 99 7.88 -0.03 -1.92
CA GLN A 99 7.75 0.45 -3.30
C GLN A 99 6.72 1.60 -3.37
N ALA A 100 5.56 1.45 -2.72
CA ALA A 100 4.56 2.51 -2.64
C ALA A 100 5.13 3.81 -2.05
N ARG A 101 5.97 3.70 -1.01
CA ARG A 101 6.67 4.85 -0.41
C ARG A 101 7.68 5.50 -1.34
N GLN A 102 8.34 4.73 -2.20
CA GLN A 102 9.25 5.30 -3.21
C GLN A 102 8.45 6.14 -4.21
N GLU A 103 7.29 5.66 -4.64
CA GLU A 103 6.41 6.38 -5.54
C GLU A 103 5.84 7.66 -4.92
N THR A 104 5.40 7.65 -3.66
CA THR A 104 4.92 8.88 -3.01
C THR A 104 6.02 9.93 -2.88
N ARG A 105 7.28 9.50 -2.62
CA ARG A 105 8.44 10.40 -2.63
C ARG A 105 8.73 10.98 -4.01
N ALA A 106 8.67 10.16 -5.06
CA ALA A 106 8.81 10.62 -6.44
C ALA A 106 7.72 11.65 -6.79
N PHE A 107 6.48 11.41 -6.35
CA PHE A 107 5.39 12.35 -6.56
C PHE A 107 5.55 13.65 -5.75
N ARG A 108 6.11 13.61 -4.54
CA ARG A 108 6.50 14.85 -3.83
C ARG A 108 7.48 15.69 -4.63
N ALA A 109 8.48 15.08 -5.26
CA ALA A 109 9.39 15.80 -6.15
C ALA A 109 8.66 16.39 -7.37
N CYS A 110 7.66 15.67 -7.91
CA CYS A 110 6.79 16.20 -8.96
C CYS A 110 6.00 17.44 -8.49
N ILE A 111 5.42 17.43 -7.28
CA ILE A 111 4.72 18.60 -6.72
C ILE A 111 5.65 19.82 -6.67
N GLU A 112 6.88 19.65 -6.20
CA GLU A 112 7.85 20.76 -6.15
C GLU A 112 8.22 21.27 -7.55
N ALA A 113 8.36 20.37 -8.53
CA ALA A 113 8.56 20.76 -9.92
C ALA A 113 7.36 21.55 -10.48
N LYS A 114 6.13 21.14 -10.18
CA LYS A 114 4.92 21.87 -10.60
C LYS A 114 4.83 23.26 -9.96
N LYS A 115 5.19 23.40 -8.67
CA LYS A 115 5.25 24.71 -8.00
C LYS A 115 6.29 25.61 -8.64
N MET A 116 7.46 25.06 -8.97
CA MET A 116 8.52 25.79 -9.67
C MET A 116 8.08 26.25 -11.05
N GLU A 117 7.41 25.38 -11.82
CA GLU A 117 6.85 25.71 -13.13
C GLU A 117 5.79 26.82 -13.02
N GLU A 118 4.87 26.72 -12.06
CA GLU A 118 3.87 27.77 -11.82
C GLU A 118 4.50 29.11 -11.42
N ALA A 119 5.57 29.09 -10.61
CA ALA A 119 6.27 30.31 -10.20
C ALA A 119 7.08 30.96 -11.35
N THR A 120 7.60 30.17 -12.29
CA THR A 120 8.45 30.66 -13.40
C THR A 120 7.66 31.07 -14.63
N ILE A 121 6.64 30.29 -14.99
CA ILE A 121 5.90 30.43 -16.25
C ILE A 121 4.46 30.92 -16.01
N GLY A 122 3.90 30.57 -14.85
CA GLY A 122 2.48 30.79 -14.54
C GLY A 122 1.57 29.79 -15.25
N LYS A 123 0.38 29.56 -14.68
CA LYS A 123 -0.62 28.63 -15.24
C LYS A 123 -1.10 28.97 -16.66
N LYS A 124 -0.98 30.24 -17.08
CA LYS A 124 -1.39 30.74 -18.40
C LYS A 124 -0.19 31.12 -19.28
N GLY A 125 1.00 30.62 -18.96
CA GLY A 125 2.18 30.86 -19.77
C GLY A 125 2.05 30.25 -21.15
N SER A 126 2.94 30.67 -22.07
CA SER A 126 2.91 30.15 -23.43
C SER A 126 3.28 28.66 -23.45
N LEU A 127 2.68 27.90 -24.37
CA LEU A 127 2.97 26.47 -24.54
C LEU A 127 4.46 26.20 -24.77
N ILE A 128 5.14 27.10 -25.50
CA ILE A 128 6.58 26.99 -25.78
C ILE A 128 7.38 26.98 -24.47
N ASN A 129 7.05 27.86 -23.52
CA ASN A 129 7.76 27.93 -22.24
C ASN A 129 7.53 26.67 -21.40
N HIS A 130 6.29 26.14 -21.37
CA HIS A 130 5.98 24.87 -20.70
C HIS A 130 6.76 23.69 -21.33
N MET A 131 6.83 23.63 -22.66
CA MET A 131 7.61 22.62 -23.36
C MET A 131 9.11 22.72 -23.08
N GLU A 132 9.64 23.94 -22.92
CA GLU A 132 11.04 24.13 -22.53
C GLU A 132 11.31 23.65 -21.10
N PHE A 133 10.42 23.98 -20.15
CA PHE A 133 10.52 23.49 -18.78
C PHE A 133 10.52 21.97 -18.74
N TYR A 134 9.61 21.34 -19.48
CA TYR A 134 9.54 19.89 -19.62
C TYR A 134 10.85 19.27 -20.13
N LYS A 135 11.45 19.87 -21.16
CA LYS A 135 12.69 19.36 -21.78
C LYS A 135 13.93 19.57 -20.91
N LYS A 136 13.98 20.67 -20.16
CA LYS A 136 15.20 21.11 -19.45
C LYS A 136 15.19 20.79 -17.96
N ILE A 137 14.01 20.70 -17.33
CA ILE A 137 13.88 20.66 -15.86
C ILE A 137 13.20 19.36 -15.40
N TYR A 138 11.97 19.08 -15.85
CA TYR A 138 11.24 17.91 -15.37
C TYR A 138 10.33 17.28 -16.42
N ASN A 139 10.55 16.00 -16.72
CA ASN A 139 9.75 15.25 -17.67
C ASN A 139 8.57 14.55 -16.96
N TYR A 140 7.42 15.22 -16.93
CA TYR A 140 6.20 14.71 -16.29
C TYR A 140 5.67 13.41 -16.90
N GLU A 141 5.73 13.27 -18.23
CA GLU A 141 5.19 12.11 -18.94
C GLU A 141 6.01 10.84 -18.68
N MET A 142 7.34 10.98 -18.66
CA MET A 142 8.26 9.88 -18.33
C MET A 142 8.06 9.45 -16.88
N ALA A 143 8.01 10.41 -15.94
CA ALA A 143 7.76 10.11 -14.53
C ALA A 143 6.40 9.43 -14.32
N GLN A 144 5.36 9.86 -15.03
CA GLN A 144 4.05 9.18 -15.02
C GLN A 144 4.14 7.75 -15.54
N LYS A 145 4.83 7.52 -16.67
CA LYS A 145 4.99 6.19 -17.26
C LYS A 145 5.73 5.24 -16.32
N GLU A 146 6.79 5.71 -15.67
CA GLU A 146 7.54 4.96 -14.66
C GLU A 146 6.63 4.59 -13.48
N MET A 147 5.91 5.56 -12.91
CA MET A 147 4.94 5.34 -11.84
C MET A 147 3.89 4.28 -12.22
N VAL A 148 3.29 4.39 -13.41
CA VAL A 148 2.30 3.40 -13.88
C VAL A 148 2.89 2.00 -14.02
N GLN A 149 4.14 1.88 -14.49
CA GLN A 149 4.83 0.59 -14.58
C GLN A 149 5.11 0.01 -13.19
N ASN A 150 5.57 0.83 -12.25
CA ASN A 150 5.87 0.42 -10.89
C ASN A 150 4.60 0.01 -10.13
N VAL A 151 3.52 0.78 -10.25
CA VAL A 151 2.21 0.42 -9.70
C VAL A 151 1.68 -0.88 -10.29
N LYS A 152 1.87 -1.11 -11.60
CA LYS A 152 1.51 -2.38 -12.23
C LYS A 152 2.32 -3.56 -11.68
N ALA A 153 3.61 -3.36 -11.40
CA ALA A 153 4.45 -4.37 -10.75
C ALA A 153 4.00 -4.65 -9.32
N MET A 154 3.79 -3.60 -8.50
CA MET A 154 3.23 -3.70 -7.15
C MET A 154 1.91 -4.46 -7.14
N ARG A 155 1.02 -4.19 -8.10
CA ARG A 155 -0.28 -4.87 -8.19
C ARG A 155 -0.15 -6.37 -8.46
N ARG A 156 0.84 -6.80 -9.24
CA ARG A 156 1.11 -8.23 -9.44
C ARG A 156 1.59 -8.91 -8.16
N GLU A 157 2.46 -8.25 -7.40
CA GLU A 157 2.90 -8.74 -6.09
C GLU A 157 1.72 -8.80 -5.11
N TYR A 158 0.88 -7.76 -5.11
CA TYR A 158 -0.35 -7.69 -4.33
C TYR A 158 -1.33 -8.82 -4.68
N ASP A 159 -1.56 -9.10 -5.96
CA ASP A 159 -2.45 -10.20 -6.38
C ASP A 159 -1.95 -11.56 -5.86
N ALA A 160 -0.63 -11.77 -5.82
CA ALA A 160 -0.04 -12.98 -5.24
C ALA A 160 -0.24 -13.04 -3.72
N VAL A 161 -0.08 -11.92 -3.02
CA VAL A 161 -0.38 -11.80 -1.58
C VAL A 161 -1.86 -12.08 -1.33
N CYS A 162 -2.78 -11.50 -2.10
CA CYS A 162 -4.22 -11.73 -1.98
C CYS A 162 -4.59 -13.20 -2.21
N ALA A 163 -3.95 -13.88 -3.16
CA ALA A 163 -4.16 -15.31 -3.35
C ALA A 163 -3.77 -16.10 -2.09
N GLU A 164 -2.62 -15.79 -1.49
CA GLU A 164 -2.20 -16.41 -0.22
C GLU A 164 -3.18 -16.10 0.92
N ILE A 165 -3.63 -14.85 1.05
CA ILE A 165 -4.64 -14.45 2.05
C ILE A 165 -5.93 -15.27 1.90
N ARG A 166 -6.43 -15.45 0.67
CA ARG A 166 -7.65 -16.23 0.42
C ARG A 166 -7.51 -17.67 0.89
N THR A 167 -6.36 -18.31 0.66
CA THR A 167 -6.13 -19.67 1.17
C THR A 167 -6.16 -19.77 2.70
N ARG A 168 -5.94 -18.67 3.42
CA ARG A 168 -5.94 -18.61 4.89
C ARG A 168 -7.31 -18.30 5.47
N ILE A 169 -8.13 -17.54 4.74
CA ILE A 169 -9.48 -17.13 5.14
C ILE A 169 -10.52 -18.23 4.88
N GLY A 170 -10.32 -19.05 3.83
CA GLY A 170 -11.30 -20.02 3.36
C GLY A 170 -12.14 -19.47 2.22
#